data_AF-A0A0W8JEI3-F1
#
_entry.id   AF-A0A0W8JEI3-F1
#
_cell.length_a   1.000
_cell.length_b   1.000
_cell.length_c   1.000
_cell.angle_alpha   90.00
_cell.angle_beta   90.00
_cell.angle_gamma   90.00
#
_symmetry.space_group_name_H-M   'P 1'
#
loop_
_entity.id
_entity.type
_entity.pdbx_description
1 polymer ?
#
loop_
_entity_poly.entity_id
_entity_poly.type
_entity_poly.pdbx_seq_one_letter_code
_entity_poly.pdbx_strand_id
1 'polypeptide(L)' 'MAKTVSGDCTFVGYCSEVCPKSVDPAAAVNQGKVVSSMDFVIAMLKPQEA' A
#
# COMPACT_ATOMS: atom_id res chain seq x y z
N MET A 1 -0.84 -3.21 -12.43
CA MET A 1 -2.12 -2.53 -12.12
C MET A 1 -1.90 -1.52 -11.00
N ALA A 2 -0.94 -0.61 -11.20
CA ALA A 2 -0.33 0.21 -10.15
C ALA A 2 -0.99 1.60 -9.97
N LYS A 3 -2.32 1.69 -10.03
CA LYS A 3 -2.97 3.00 -10.18
C LYS A 3 -3.39 3.70 -8.88
N THR A 4 -3.46 3.09 -7.69
CA THR A 4 -3.98 3.83 -6.51
C THR A 4 -3.60 3.32 -5.10
N VAL A 5 -2.34 2.95 -4.81
CA VAL A 5 -1.90 2.88 -3.40
C VAL A 5 -1.11 4.15 -3.05
N SER A 6 -1.62 4.97 -2.13
CA SER A 6 -0.97 6.23 -1.75
C SER A 6 0.30 5.95 -0.95
N GLY A 7 1.46 6.26 -1.55
CA GLY A 7 2.76 6.25 -0.87
C GLY A 7 2.84 7.27 0.27
N ASP A 8 1.99 8.29 0.24
CA ASP A 8 2.00 9.45 1.15
C ASP A 8 1.51 9.14 2.57
N CYS A 9 0.88 7.98 2.80
CA CYS A 9 0.44 7.59 4.13
C CYS A 9 1.64 7.40 5.08
N THR A 10 1.78 8.28 6.07
CA THR A 10 2.84 8.23 7.09
C THR A 10 2.50 7.35 8.30
N PHE A 11 1.37 6.64 8.24
CA PHE A 11 0.87 5.76 9.30
C PHE A 11 0.62 6.48 10.64
N VAL A 12 0.16 7.74 10.60
CA VAL A 12 -0.31 8.49 11.78
C VAL A 12 -1.57 7.84 12.38
N GLY A 13 -2.40 7.16 11.58
CA GLY A 13 -3.53 6.37 12.07
C GLY A 13 -4.83 7.13 12.33
N TYR A 14 -4.86 8.45 12.17
CA TYR A 14 -6.05 9.28 12.44
C TYR A 14 -7.28 8.84 11.64
N CYS A 15 -7.10 8.41 10.39
CA CYS A 15 -8.20 7.90 9.56
C CYS A 15 -8.87 6.65 10.15
N SER A 16 -8.16 5.84 10.94
CA SER A 16 -8.70 4.67 11.63
C SER A 16 -9.33 5.03 12.96
N GLU A 17 -8.75 5.97 13.71
CA GLU A 17 -9.33 6.46 14.97
C GLU A 17 -10.72 7.06 14.78
N VAL A 18 -10.90 7.83 13.69
CA VAL A 18 -12.17 8.53 13.43
C VAL A 18 -13.16 7.71 12.59
N CYS A 19 -12.82 6.48 12.21
CA CYS A 19 -13.67 5.71 11.31
C CYS A 19 -14.96 5.25 12.02
N PRO A 20 -16.16 5.73 11.61
CA PRO A 20 -17.40 5.41 12.31
C PRO A 20 -17.94 4.01 11.99
N LYS A 21 -17.24 3.26 11.14
CA LYS A 21 -17.66 1.95 10.64
C LYS A 21 -16.88 0.79 11.24
N SER A 22 -16.04 1.06 12.26
CA SER A 22 -15.17 0.05 12.87
C SER A 22 -14.28 -0.66 11.85
N VAL A 23 -13.81 0.11 10.85
CA VAL A 23 -12.86 -0.34 9.82
C VAL A 23 -11.53 0.36 10.07
N ASP A 24 -10.43 -0.32 9.74
CA ASP A 24 -9.07 0.22 9.82
C ASP A 24 -8.51 0.57 8.42
N PRO A 25 -8.80 1.77 7.89
CA PRO A 25 -8.25 2.22 6.63
C PRO A 25 -6.73 2.39 6.65
N ALA A 26 -6.11 2.74 7.78
CA ALA A 26 -4.66 2.86 7.90
C ALA A 26 -3.95 1.52 7.67
N ALA A 27 -4.46 0.44 8.25
CA ALA A 27 -3.94 -0.91 8.02
C ALA A 27 -4.11 -1.35 6.57
N ALA A 28 -5.26 -1.07 5.94
CA ALA A 28 -5.49 -1.42 4.54
C ALA A 28 -4.49 -0.74 3.60
N VAL A 29 -4.23 0.56 3.80
CA VAL A 29 -3.21 1.27 3.01
C VAL A 29 -1.82 0.68 3.25
N ASN A 30 -1.47 0.38 4.50
CA ASN A 30 -0.16 -0.19 4.82
C ASN A 30 0.05 -1.59 4.20
N GLN A 31 -0.99 -2.43 4.19
CA GLN A 31 -0.95 -3.72 3.47
C GLN A 31 -0.73 -3.51 1.97
N GLY A 32 -1.41 -2.51 1.39
CA GLY A 32 -1.19 -2.15 -0.02
C GLY A 32 0.24 -1.67 -0.29
N LYS A 33 0.90 -0.99 0.65
CA LYS A 33 2.32 -0.62 0.53
C LYS A 33 3.24 -1.84 0.49
N VAL A 34 2.95 -2.87 1.28
CA VAL A 34 3.71 -4.14 1.25
C VAL A 34 3.57 -4.80 -0.12
N VAL A 35 2.34 -4.94 -0.62
CA VAL A 35 2.09 -5.51 -1.95
C VAL A 35 2.79 -4.71 -3.05
N SER A 36 2.70 -3.37 -3.01
CA SER A 36 3.41 -2.50 -3.95
C SER A 36 4.93 -2.63 -3.86
N SER A 37 5.48 -2.85 -2.66
CA SER A 37 6.92 -3.04 -2.47
C SER A 37 7.37 -4.38 -3.04
N MET A 38 6.56 -5.43 -2.88
CA MET A 38 6.81 -6.73 -3.52
C MET A 38 6.77 -6.60 -5.04
N ASP A 39 5.75 -5.96 -5.60
CA ASP A 39 5.65 -5.71 -7.05
C ASP A 39 6.86 -4.94 -7.58
N PHE A 40 7.34 -3.93 -6.83
CA PHE A 40 8.54 -3.18 -7.16
C PHE A 40 9.79 -4.06 -7.20
N VAL A 41 10.01 -4.87 -6.15
CA VAL A 41 11.15 -5.80 -6.10
C VAL A 41 11.07 -6.84 -7.21
N ILE A 42 9.87 -7.39 -7.47
CA ILE A 42 9.65 -8.33 -8.57
C ILE A 42 9.96 -7.66 -9.91
N ALA A 43 9.53 -6.41 -10.13
CA ALA A 43 9.83 -5.68 -11.36
C ALA A 43 11.33 -5.40 -11.52
N MET A 44 12.05 -5.15 -10.43
CA MET A 44 13.51 -4.97 -10.44
C MET A 44 14.27 -6.26 -10.79
N LEU A 45 13.78 -7.40 -10.32
CA LEU A 45 14.46 -8.69 -10.46
C LEU A 45 14.00 -9.50 -11.67
N LYS A 46 12.85 -9.15 -12.27
CA LYS A 46 12.38 -9.77 -13.50
C LYS A 46 13.37 -9.46 -14.63
N PRO A 47 13.95 -10.48 -15.29
CA PRO A 47 14.71 -10.23 -16.51
C PRO A 47 13.78 -9.59 -17.55
N GLN A 48 14.28 -8.60 -18.28
CA GLN A 48 13.55 -8.11 -19.45
C GLN A 48 13.56 -9.23 -20.49
N GLU A 49 12.38 -9.74 -20.83
CA GLU A 49 12.21 -10.64 -21.97
C GLU A 49 12.75 -9.90 -23.20
N ALA A 50 13.79 -10.45 -23.83
CA ALA A 50 14.42 -9.91 -25.03
C ALA A 50 13.63 -10.26 -26.29
#